data_AF-A0A2E5C1C5-F1
#
_entry.id   AF-A0A2E5C1C5-F1
#
_cell.length_a   1.000
_cell.length_b   1.000
_cell.length_c   1.000
_cell.angle_alpha   90.00
_cell.angle_beta   90.00
_cell.angle_gamma   90.00
#
_symmetry.space_group_name_H-M   'P 1'
#
loop_
_entity.id
_entity.type
_entity.pdbx_description
1 polymer ?
#
loop_
_entity_poly.entity_id
_entity_poly.type
_entity_poly.pdbx_seq_one_letter_code
_entity_poly.pdbx_strand_id
1 'polypeptide(L)' 'MAEITFNDFKKLEIRTGTIIDANLNHKAIKPSYKLIID' A
#
# COMPACT_ATOMS: atom_id res chain seq x y z
N MET A 1 16.61 16.69 -1.15
CA MET A 1 15.22 16.27 -0.84
C MET A 1 14.40 17.54 -0.72
N ALA A 2 13.26 17.61 -1.40
CA ALA A 2 12.36 18.77 -1.27
C ALA A 2 11.65 18.71 0.09
N GLU A 3 11.44 19.87 0.71
CA GLU A 3 10.70 19.98 1.96
C GLU A 3 9.20 19.76 1.70
N ILE A 4 8.53 18.97 2.54
CA ILE A 4 7.09 18.68 2.44
C ILE A 4 6.33 19.45 3.51
N THR A 5 5.16 20.00 3.17
CA THR A 5 4.34 20.70 4.15
C THR A 5 3.46 19.72 4.93
N PHE A 6 3.04 20.10 6.14
CA PHE A 6 2.09 19.29 6.91
C PHE A 6 0.72 19.14 6.20
N ASN A 7 0.34 20.12 5.39
CA ASN A 7 -0.87 20.02 4.56
C ASN A 7 -0.72 18.99 3.44
N ASP A 8 0.49 18.76 2.92
CA ASP A 8 0.73 17.68 1.96
C ASP A 8 0.61 16.31 2.61
N PHE A 9 1.06 16.16 3.86
CA PHE A 9 0.84 14.95 4.64
C PHE A 9 -0.65 14.69 4.90
N LYS A 10 -1.41 15.72 5.29
CA LYS A 10 -2.85 15.59 5.59
C LYS A 10 -3.71 15.13 4.40
N LYS A 11 -3.24 15.28 3.16
CA LYS A 11 -3.94 14.78 1.97
C LYS A 11 -3.90 13.27 1.86
N LEU A 12 -2.94 12.62 2.53
CA LEU A 12 -2.79 11.17 2.52
C LEU A 12 -3.65 10.54 3.60
N GLU A 13 -4.47 9.59 3.19
CA GLU A 13 -5.27 8.80 4.12
C GLU A 13 -4.56 7.46 4.38
N ILE A 14 -3.96 7.34 5.56
CA ILE A 14 -3.24 6.14 5.99
C ILE A 14 -4.09 5.44 7.04
N ARG A 15 -4.43 4.18 6.79
CA ARG A 15 -5.30 3.37 7.66
C ARG A 15 -4.62 2.05 8.03
N THR A 16 -5.07 1.48 9.13
CA THR A 16 -4.74 0.11 9.54
C THR A 16 -5.80 -0.85 9.01
N GLY A 17 -5.40 -2.04 8.59
CA GLY A 17 -6.30 -3.11 8.17
C GLY A 17 -5.67 -4.48 8.37
N THR A 18 -6.48 -5.53 8.27
CA THR A 18 -6.06 -6.93 8.44
C THR A 18 -6.03 -7.62 7.08
N ILE A 19 -4.94 -8.34 6.78
CA ILE A 19 -4.85 -9.12 5.54
C ILE A 19 -5.79 -10.32 5.67
N ILE A 20 -6.81 -10.41 4.82
CA ILE A 20 -7.79 -11.50 4.80
C ILE A 20 -7.50 -12.53 3.71
N ASP A 21 -6.72 -12.17 2.68
CA ASP A 21 -6.29 -13.08 1.62
C ASP A 21 -4.90 -12.68 1.07
N ALA A 22 -4.11 -13.68 0.70
CA ALA A 22 -2.78 -13.49 0.14
C ALA A 22 -2.45 -14.58 -0.89
N ASN A 23 -2.17 -14.17 -2.13
CA ASN A 23 -1.89 -15.08 -3.24
C ASN A 23 -0.65 -14.65 -4.03
N LEU A 24 0.05 -15.61 -4.63
CA LEU A 24 1.19 -15.31 -5.53
C LEU A 24 0.72 -14.51 -6.75
N ASN A 25 1.41 -13.42 -7.05
CA ASN A 25 1.09 -12.57 -8.19
C ASN A 25 1.85 -13.04 -9.44
N HIS A 26 1.36 -14.13 -10.05
CA HIS A 26 1.98 -14.73 -11.23
C HIS A 26 2.02 -13.82 -12.46
N LYS A 27 1.24 -12.72 -12.47
CA LYS A 27 1.21 -11.75 -13.57
C LYS A 27 2.24 -10.63 -13.42
N ALA A 28 2.86 -10.49 -12.26
CA ALA A 28 3.86 -9.46 -12.04
C ALA A 28 5.21 -9.84 -12.66
N ILE A 29 5.89 -8.86 -13.25
CA ILE A 29 7.24 -9.02 -13.79
C ILE A 29 8.23 -9.39 -12.66
N LYS A 30 8.02 -8.85 -11.45
CA LYS A 30 8.82 -9.16 -10.27
C LYS A 30 7.98 -10.01 -9.29
N PRO A 31 8.60 -10.97 -8.58
CA PRO A 31 7.92 -11.75 -7.56
C PRO A 31 7.23 -10.86 -6.54
N SER A 32 5.93 -11.07 -6.37
CA SER A 32 5.11 -10.31 -5.41
C SER A 32 3.89 -11.12 -5.01
N TYR A 33 3.22 -10.66 -3.95
CA TYR A 33 1.93 -11.17 -3.50
C TYR A 33 0.83 -10.16 -3.82
N LYS A 34 -0.35 -10.66 -4.18
CA LYS A 34 -1.58 -9.88 -4.21
C LYS A 34 -2.29 -10.10 -2.87
N LEU A 35 -2.59 -9.00 -2.18
CA LEU A 35 -3.23 -9.01 -0.87
C LEU A 35 -4.64 -8.40 -0.96
N ILE A 36 -5.57 -8.93 -0.19
CA ILE A 36 -6.85 -8.28 0.12
C ILE A 36 -6.82 -7.93 1.60
N ILE A 37 -7.09 -6.67 1.91
CA ILE A 37 -7.01 -6.10 3.25
C ILE A 37 -8.41 -5.58 3.61
N ASP A 38 -8.90 -5.99 4.77
CA ASP A 38 -10.08 -5.46 5.45
C ASP A 38 -9.70 -4.27 6.34
#